data_AF-A0A5C3LL36-F1
#
_entry.id   AF-A0A5C3LL36-F1
#
_cell.length_a   1.000
_cell.length_b   1.000
_cell.length_c   1.000
_cell.angle_alpha   90.00
_cell.angle_beta   90.00
_cell.angle_gamma   90.00
#
_symmetry.space_group_name_H-M   'P 1'
#
loop_
_entity.id
_entity.type
_entity.pdbx_description
1 polymer ?
#
loop_
_entity_poly.entity_id
_entity_poly.type
_entity_poly.pdbx_seq_one_letter_code
_entity_poly.pdbx_strand_id
1 'polypeptide(L)'
;TNEDTISACLTGISSIPDAKKVDVDGTPEAVLYWIASLSKKWLLIFDNADGEPNMVKKYLPSNNTGDILITSRNPNMRSLTGNKSSIELDGMNVEDSIALLLKGSNLEEEITEPI
;
A
#
# COMPACT_ATOMS: atom_id res chain seq x y z
N THR A 1 3.40 7.61 9.29
CA THR A 1 2.41 6.59 9.75
C THR A 1 2.50 6.43 11.25
N ASN A 2 1.38 6.15 11.93
CA ASN A 2 1.37 5.88 13.36
C ASN A 2 1.29 4.36 13.60
N GLU A 3 2.12 3.84 14.52
CA GLU A 3 2.14 2.44 14.96
C GLU A 3 0.74 1.99 15.43
N ASP A 4 0.02 2.86 16.14
CA ASP A 4 -1.34 2.59 16.61
C ASP A 4 -2.32 2.36 15.44
N THR A 5 -2.16 3.11 14.35
CA THR A 5 -3.01 2.98 13.16
C THR A 5 -2.76 1.65 12.46
N ILE A 6 -1.49 1.25 12.30
CA ILE A 6 -1.16 -0.05 11.69
C ILE A 6 -1.70 -1.18 12.55
N SER A 7 -1.49 -1.10 13.86
CA SER A 7 -2.00 -2.09 14.82
C SER A 7 -3.53 -2.20 14.76
N ALA A 8 -4.24 -1.08 14.79
CA ALA A 8 -5.70 -1.06 14.72
C ALA A 8 -6.22 -1.63 13.38
N CYS A 9 -5.58 -1.29 12.26
CA CYS A 9 -5.94 -1.84 10.96
C CYS A 9 -5.73 -3.35 10.90
N LEU A 10 -4.59 -3.86 11.37
CA LEU A 10 -4.30 -5.31 11.41
C LEU A 10 -5.29 -6.04 12.32
N THR A 11 -5.54 -5.54 13.53
CA THR A 11 -6.57 -6.10 14.42
C THR A 11 -7.94 -6.10 13.74
N GLY A 12 -8.28 -5.09 12.94
CA GLY A 12 -9.52 -5.07 12.16
C GLY A 12 -9.65 -6.23 11.17
N ILE A 13 -8.54 -6.75 10.64
CA ILE A 13 -8.54 -7.90 9.71
C ILE A 13 -9.04 -9.16 10.40
N SER A 14 -8.80 -9.36 11.70
CA SER A 14 -9.33 -10.54 12.41
C SER A 14 -10.86 -10.60 12.37
N SER A 15 -11.52 -9.46 12.12
CA SER A 15 -12.97 -9.37 12.04
C SER A 15 -13.58 -9.73 10.68
N ILE A 16 -12.78 -9.97 9.64
CA ILE A 16 -13.30 -10.34 8.32
C ILE A 16 -13.79 -11.80 8.30
N PRO A 17 -14.73 -12.16 7.40
CA PRO A 17 -15.35 -13.49 7.42
C PRO A 17 -14.38 -14.66 7.37
N ASP A 18 -13.31 -14.57 6.57
CA ASP A 18 -12.35 -15.66 6.42
C ASP A 18 -11.42 -15.81 7.64
N ALA A 19 -11.07 -14.70 8.31
CA ALA A 19 -10.31 -14.74 9.55
C ALA A 19 -11.16 -15.26 10.72
N LYS A 20 -12.41 -14.79 10.85
CA LYS A 20 -13.35 -15.26 11.88
C LYS A 20 -13.64 -16.75 11.79
N LYS A 21 -13.70 -17.34 10.58
CA LYS A 21 -13.94 -18.78 10.40
C LYS A 21 -12.87 -19.66 11.03
N VAL A 22 -11.64 -19.16 11.13
CA VAL A 22 -10.50 -19.89 11.69
C VAL A 22 -10.04 -19.33 13.03
N ASP A 23 -10.86 -18.47 13.64
CA ASP A 23 -10.66 -17.89 14.97
C ASP A 23 -9.30 -17.21 15.14
N VAL A 24 -8.93 -16.34 14.19
CA VAL A 24 -7.69 -15.55 14.28
C VAL A 24 -7.79 -14.57 15.45
N ASP A 25 -6.81 -14.60 16.35
CA ASP A 25 -6.71 -13.65 17.45
C ASP A 25 -6.64 -12.20 16.95
N GLY A 26 -7.21 -11.27 17.73
CA GLY A 26 -7.22 -9.83 17.42
C GLY A 26 -5.88 -9.11 17.65
N THR A 27 -4.75 -9.81 17.60
CA THR A 27 -3.42 -9.22 17.74
C THR A 27 -2.75 -9.03 16.38
N PRO A 28 -1.93 -7.99 16.17
CA PRO A 28 -1.18 -7.81 14.93
C PRO A 28 -0.35 -9.04 14.55
N GLU A 29 0.29 -9.69 15.53
CA GLU A 29 1.16 -10.84 15.31
C GLU A 29 0.38 -12.04 14.79
N ALA A 30 -0.78 -12.34 15.37
CA ALA A 30 -1.63 -13.45 14.92
C ALA A 30 -2.21 -13.19 13.53
N VAL A 31 -2.61 -11.96 13.25
CA VAL A 31 -3.09 -11.56 11.92
C VAL A 31 -2.00 -11.67 10.87
N LEU A 32 -0.77 -11.21 11.17
CA LEU A 32 0.36 -11.32 10.25
C LEU A 32 0.73 -12.78 9.99
N TYR A 33 0.73 -13.60 11.04
CA TYR A 33 0.93 -15.05 10.90
C TYR A 33 -0.17 -15.70 10.05
N TRP A 34 -1.42 -15.31 10.26
CA TRP A 34 -2.55 -15.82 9.48
C TRP A 34 -2.44 -15.42 8.00
N ILE A 35 -2.19 -14.15 7.69
CA ILE A 35 -1.93 -13.67 6.31
C ILE A 35 -0.79 -14.48 5.69
N ALA A 36 0.30 -14.68 6.44
CA ALA A 36 1.45 -15.49 6.03
C ALA A 36 1.16 -17.01 5.93
N SER A 37 0.01 -17.48 6.37
CA SER A 37 -0.42 -18.88 6.22
C SER A 37 -1.38 -19.08 5.05
N LEU A 38 -1.88 -17.99 4.46
CA LEU A 38 -2.85 -18.07 3.36
C LEU A 38 -2.21 -18.72 2.13
N SER A 39 -2.87 -19.77 1.64
CA SER A 39 -2.56 -20.43 0.37
C SER A 39 -3.05 -19.64 -0.85
N LYS A 40 -3.93 -18.66 -0.64
CA LYS A 40 -4.44 -17.75 -1.68
C LYS A 40 -3.48 -16.58 -1.85
N LYS A 41 -3.41 -16.05 -3.07
CA LYS A 41 -2.72 -14.78 -3.34
C LYS A 41 -3.39 -13.66 -2.54
N TRP A 42 -2.58 -12.81 -1.94
CA TRP A 42 -3.02 -11.61 -1.23
C TRP A 42 -2.08 -10.45 -1.55
N LEU A 43 -2.57 -9.23 -1.37
CA LEU A 43 -1.81 -7.99 -1.50
C LEU A 43 -2.01 -7.18 -0.22
N LEU A 44 -0.92 -6.84 0.47
CA LEU A 44 -0.94 -5.95 1.62
C LEU A 44 -0.45 -4.56 1.19
N ILE A 45 -1.26 -3.54 1.41
CA ILE A 45 -0.95 -2.17 1.01
C ILE A 45 -0.70 -1.33 2.26
N PHE A 46 0.52 -0.81 2.39
CA PHE A 46 0.85 0.26 3.32
C PHE A 46 0.74 1.59 2.59
N ASP A 47 -0.43 2.22 2.71
CA ASP A 47 -0.65 3.52 2.10
C ASP A 47 -0.07 4.65 2.97
N ASN A 48 0.59 5.61 2.33
CA ASN A 48 1.15 6.81 2.95
C ASN A 48 2.10 6.49 4.14
N ALA A 49 3.01 5.53 3.92
CA ALA A 49 3.93 4.92 4.86
C ALA A 49 5.11 5.83 5.30
N ASP A 50 4.85 7.09 5.62
CA ASP A 50 5.88 8.14 5.77
C ASP A 50 6.70 8.10 7.07
N GLY A 51 6.46 7.11 7.94
CA GLY A 51 7.19 6.97 9.20
C GLY A 51 8.60 6.40 9.01
N GLU A 52 9.21 5.91 10.09
CA GLU A 52 10.49 5.23 10.03
C GLU A 52 10.36 3.82 9.40
N PRO A 53 11.30 3.38 8.53
CA PRO A 53 11.22 2.06 7.88
C PRO A 53 11.09 0.90 8.88
N ASN A 54 11.79 1.00 10.02
CA ASN A 54 11.76 -0.03 11.05
C ASN A 54 10.37 -0.25 11.65
N MET A 55 9.53 0.80 11.69
CA MET A 55 8.15 0.66 12.18
C MET A 55 7.31 -0.15 11.20
N VAL A 56 7.41 0.10 9.89
CA VAL A 56 6.71 -0.69 8.86
C VAL A 56 7.22 -2.13 8.83
N LYS A 57 8.55 -2.30 8.98
CA LYS A 57 9.21 -3.62 8.98
C LYS A 57 8.64 -4.58 10.02
N LYS A 58 8.24 -4.09 11.20
CA LYS A 58 7.62 -4.90 12.27
C LYS A 58 6.34 -5.60 11.80
N TYR A 59 5.66 -5.01 10.83
CA TYR A 59 4.35 -5.44 10.36
C TYR A 59 4.38 -6.12 8.99
N LEU A 60 5.55 -6.56 8.52
CA LEU A 60 5.65 -7.34 7.30
C LEU A 60 5.41 -8.82 7.61
N PRO A 61 4.48 -9.50 6.90
CA PRO A 61 4.31 -10.94 7.03
C PRO A 61 5.57 -11.69 6.55
N SER A 62 5.86 -12.82 7.18
CA SER A 62 7.14 -13.53 7.07
C SER A 62 7.22 -14.55 5.91
N ASN A 63 6.23 -14.63 5.02
CA ASN A 63 6.17 -15.62 3.93
C ASN A 63 6.20 -14.99 2.51
N ASN A 64 6.14 -15.84 1.48
CA ASN A 64 6.37 -15.46 0.08
C ASN A 64 5.18 -15.76 -0.86
N THR A 65 3.95 -15.95 -0.35
CA THR A 65 2.76 -16.28 -1.18
C THR A 65 1.95 -15.05 -1.60
N GLY A 66 2.26 -13.87 -1.08
CA GLY A 66 1.61 -12.61 -1.44
C GLY A 66 2.62 -11.48 -1.66
N ASP A 67 2.08 -10.37 -2.14
CA ASP A 67 2.84 -9.18 -2.49
C ASP A 67 2.56 -8.05 -1.49
N ILE A 68 3.52 -7.15 -1.33
CA ILE A 68 3.41 -5.99 -0.44
C ILE A 68 3.67 -4.74 -1.27
N LEU A 69 2.75 -3.78 -1.23
CA LEU A 69 2.90 -2.46 -1.85
C LEU A 69 3.01 -1.42 -0.75
N ILE A 70 4.04 -0.57 -0.82
CA ILE A 70 4.26 0.52 0.12
C ILE A 70 4.27 1.81 -0.70
N THR A 71 3.36 2.74 -0.42
CA THR A 71 3.40 4.10 -0.95
C THR A 71 3.96 5.02 0.13
N SER A 72 4.91 5.91 -0.20
CA SER A 72 5.49 6.83 0.78
C SER A 72 6.20 8.00 0.12
N ARG A 73 6.21 9.14 0.81
CA ARG A 73 7.08 10.29 0.55
C ARG A 73 8.47 10.14 1.20
N ASN A 74 8.66 9.16 2.10
CA ASN A 74 9.94 8.90 2.75
C ASN A 74 10.83 8.02 1.85
N PRO A 75 11.88 8.57 1.21
CA PRO A 75 12.74 7.80 0.31
C PRO A 75 13.49 6.67 1.01
N ASN A 76 13.61 6.71 2.35
CA ASN A 76 14.25 5.65 3.13
C ASN A 76 13.44 4.35 3.16
N MET A 77 12.16 4.35 2.75
CA MET A 77 11.35 3.12 2.64
C MET A 77 11.95 2.11 1.68
N ARG A 78 12.75 2.55 0.69
CA ARG A 78 13.47 1.65 -0.21
C ARG A 78 14.37 0.65 0.50
N SER A 79 14.76 0.93 1.76
CA SER A 79 15.55 0.00 2.58
C SER A 79 14.80 -1.28 2.98
N LEU A 80 13.47 -1.31 2.86
CA LEU A 80 12.63 -2.47 3.19
C LEU A 80 12.44 -3.44 2.02
N THR A 81 12.93 -3.07 0.83
CA THR A 81 12.67 -3.77 -0.41
C THR A 81 13.98 -4.11 -1.13
N GLY A 82 13.92 -5.04 -2.09
CA GLY A 82 15.09 -5.38 -2.90
C GLY A 82 15.50 -4.22 -3.82
N ASN A 83 16.77 -4.22 -4.26
CA ASN A 83 17.37 -3.12 -5.06
C ASN A 83 16.60 -2.71 -6.34
N LYS A 84 15.66 -3.52 -6.82
CA LYS A 84 14.86 -3.26 -8.05
C LYS A 84 13.36 -3.15 -7.79
N SER A 85 12.95 -3.13 -6.52
CA SER A 85 11.56 -3.25 -6.10
C SER A 85 11.06 -1.95 -5.44
N SER A 86 11.61 -0.82 -5.88
CA SER A 86 11.20 0.53 -5.51
C SER A 86 11.12 1.39 -6.77
N ILE A 87 10.08 2.19 -6.89
CA ILE A 87 9.90 3.15 -7.97
C ILE A 87 9.77 4.53 -7.32
N GLU A 88 10.66 5.44 -7.69
CA GLU A 88 10.53 6.85 -7.36
C GLU A 88 9.58 7.48 -8.37
N LEU A 89 8.57 8.19 -7.87
CA LEU A 89 7.62 8.91 -8.72
C LEU A 89 8.05 10.36 -8.80
N ASP A 90 8.36 10.81 -10.02
CA ASP A 90 8.60 12.21 -10.31
C ASP A 90 7.28 12.99 -10.43
N GLY A 91 7.40 14.31 -10.56
CA GLY A 91 6.25 15.17 -10.85
C GLY A 91 5.54 14.74 -12.13
N MET A 92 4.21 14.87 -12.12
CA MET A 92 3.38 14.70 -13.32
C MET A 92 3.84 15.66 -14.41
N ASN A 93 3.97 15.19 -15.64
CA ASN A 93 4.31 16.06 -16.77
C ASN A 93 3.19 17.09 -17.01
N VAL A 94 3.50 18.12 -17.79
CA VAL A 94 2.59 19.26 -17.97
C VAL A 94 1.33 18.83 -18.72
N GLU A 95 1.46 17.98 -19.72
CA GLU A 95 0.37 17.48 -20.55
C GLU A 95 -0.64 16.68 -19.70
N ASP A 96 -0.16 15.72 -18.91
CA ASP A 96 -0.98 14.94 -17.98
C ASP A 96 -1.59 15.84 -16.89
N SER A 97 -0.87 16.88 -16.46
CA SER A 97 -1.37 17.85 -15.48
C SER A 97 -2.51 18.70 -16.04
N ILE A 98 -2.39 19.17 -17.29
CA ILE A 98 -3.45 19.90 -18.00
C ILE A 98 -4.65 18.99 -18.20
N ALA A 99 -4.44 17.77 -18.71
CA ALA A 99 -5.50 16.79 -18.91
C ALA A 99 -6.24 16.48 -17.59
N LEU A 100 -5.51 16.32 -16.49
CA LEU A 100 -6.11 16.09 -15.17
C LEU A 100 -6.92 17.30 -14.69
N LEU A 101 -6.42 18.52 -14.89
CA LEU A 101 -7.11 19.76 -14.50
C LEU A 101 -8.39 19.99 -15.31
N LEU A 102 -8.32 19.80 -16.63
CA LEU A 102 -9.46 19.92 -17.54
C LEU A 102 -10.55 18.90 -17.18
N LYS A 103 -10.16 17.63 -17.01
CA LYS A 103 -11.05 16.56 -16.55
C LYS A 103 -11.70 16.90 -15.21
N GLY A 104 -10.94 17.43 -14.25
CA GLY A 104 -11.48 17.88 -12.95
C GLY A 104 -12.42 19.08 -13.04
N SER A 105 -12.28 19.88 -14.09
CA SER A 105 -13.11 21.07 -14.37
C SER A 105 -14.35 20.75 -15.23
N ASN A 106 -14.55 19.48 -15.62
CA ASN A 106 -15.53 19.05 -16.63
C ASN A 106 -15.38 19.78 -17.98
N LEU A 107 -14.16 20.15 -18.34
CA LEU A 107 -13.81 20.64 -19.66
C LEU A 107 -13.11 19.47 -20.36
N GLU A 108 -13.65 19.00 -21.48
CA GLU A 108 -12.92 18.05 -22.32
C GLU A 108 -11.94 18.83 -23.22
N GLU A 109 -10.76 18.26 -23.44
CA GLU A 109 -9.81 18.79 -24.40
C GLU A 109 -10.42 18.60 -25.80
N GLU A 110 -10.96 19.68 -26.40
CA GLU A 110 -11.25 19.65 -27.84
C GLU A 110 -9.91 19.47 -28.55
N ILE A 111 -9.65 18.26 -29.05
CA ILE A 111 -8.50 17.97 -29.90
C ILE A 111 -8.70 18.77 -31.19
N THR A 112 -8.22 20.01 -31.22
CA THR A 112 -8.05 20.74 -32.48
C THR A 112 -6.75 20.27 -33.10
N GLU A 113 -6.83 19.43 -34.14
CA GLU A 113 -5.67 19.09 -34.95
C GLU A 113 -5.03 20.37 -35.53
N PRO A 114 -3.69 20.46 -35.58
CA PRO A 114 -3.02 21.60 -36.17
C PRO A 114 -3.23 21.58 -37.70
N ILE A 115 -3.68 22.73 -38.23
CA ILE A 115 -3.89 23.02 -39.66
C ILE A 115 -2.55 23.09 -40.39
#